data_AF-A0A358FYS5-F1
#
_entry.id   AF-A0A358FYS5-F1
#
_cell.length_a   1.000
_cell.length_b   1.000
_cell.length_c   1.000
_cell.angle_alpha   90.00
_cell.angle_beta   90.00
_cell.angle_gamma   90.00
#
_symmetry.space_group_name_H-M   'P 1'
#
loop_
_entity.id
_entity.type
_entity.pdbx_description
1 polymer ?
#
loop_
_entity_poly.entity_id
_entity_poly.type
_entity_poly.pdbx_seq_one_letter_code
_entity_poly.pdbx_strand_id
1 'polypeptide(L)'
;DIAEVASVVRAHVPDAWLHTDAVQAACWIDLSELTQHVDFLSLSAHKFGGPKGVGITVVSNGVTPEPLMRGGGQERGRRSGTIDVAGVVGTATALHITGSQRTTVSQRVTSLRDELLDA
;
A
#
# COMPACT_ATOMS: atom_id res chain seq x y z
N ASP A 1 -1.09 10.10 12.87
CA ASP A 1 -2.10 10.18 11.80
C ASP A 1 -1.40 10.60 10.51
N ILE A 2 -1.59 9.87 9.40
CA ILE A 2 -0.97 10.22 8.10
C ILE A 2 -1.53 11.53 7.54
N ALA A 3 -2.81 11.83 7.77
CA ALA A 3 -3.44 13.06 7.30
C ALA A 3 -2.80 14.29 7.98
N GLU A 4 -2.53 14.20 9.28
CA GLU A 4 -1.87 15.25 10.04
C GLU A 4 -0.43 15.46 9.57
N VAL A 5 0.32 14.37 9.33
CA VAL A 5 1.68 14.43 8.77
C VAL A 5 1.65 15.11 7.39
N ALA A 6 0.70 14.75 6.54
CA ALA A 6 0.53 15.38 5.23
C ALA A 6 0.26 16.88 5.37
N SER A 7 -0.61 17.30 6.30
CA SER A 7 -0.88 18.71 6.57
C SER A 7 0.39 19.48 6.95
N VAL A 8 1.20 18.92 7.87
CA VAL A 8 2.47 19.53 8.30
C VAL A 8 3.44 19.66 7.13
N VAL A 9 3.62 18.60 6.33
CA VAL A 9 4.50 18.61 5.16
C VAL A 9 4.05 19.67 4.16
N ARG A 10 2.76 19.72 3.82
CA ARG A 10 2.22 20.71 2.87
C ARG A 10 2.34 22.15 3.37
N ALA A 11 2.25 22.37 4.68
CA ALA A 11 2.38 23.71 5.26
C ALA A 11 3.82 24.23 5.27
N HIS A 12 4.82 23.37 5.49
CA HIS A 12 6.21 23.80 5.68
C HIS A 12 7.11 23.56 4.47
N VAL A 13 6.83 22.52 3.69
CA VAL A 13 7.62 22.11 2.52
C VAL A 13 6.66 21.62 1.43
N PRO A 14 5.88 22.52 0.79
CA PRO A 14 4.82 22.14 -0.15
C PRO A 14 5.31 21.31 -1.34
N ASP A 15 6.58 21.48 -1.74
CA ASP A 15 7.20 20.76 -2.86
C ASP A 15 7.80 19.40 -2.46
N ALA A 16 7.77 19.03 -1.17
CA ALA A 16 8.26 17.73 -0.72
C ALA A 16 7.25 16.61 -1.04
N TRP A 17 7.77 15.51 -1.58
CA TRP A 17 7.00 14.28 -1.72
C TRP A 17 6.86 13.55 -0.40
N LEU A 18 5.66 13.06 -0.11
CA LEU A 18 5.35 12.24 1.05
C LEU A 18 5.16 10.79 0.63
N HIS A 19 6.01 9.92 1.15
CA HIS A 19 5.90 8.47 1.03
C HIS A 19 5.44 7.87 2.36
N THR A 20 4.58 6.85 2.29
CA THR A 20 4.31 5.97 3.42
C THR A 20 4.55 4.51 3.06
N ASP A 21 5.27 3.81 3.93
CA ASP A 21 5.26 2.35 3.93
C ASP A 21 3.94 1.89 4.57
N ALA A 22 3.07 1.29 3.76
CA ALA A 22 1.77 0.77 4.19
C ALA A 22 1.73 -0.77 4.12
N VAL A 23 2.88 -1.45 4.14
CA VAL A 23 3.00 -2.90 3.98
C VAL A 23 2.14 -3.68 4.98
N GLN A 24 1.94 -3.15 6.19
CA GLN A 24 1.10 -3.76 7.22
C GLN A 24 -0.35 -3.25 7.24
N ALA A 25 -0.68 -2.22 6.46
CA ALA A 25 -1.96 -1.51 6.60
C ALA A 25 -3.15 -2.23 5.95
N ALA A 26 -2.92 -2.95 4.83
CA ALA A 26 -4.00 -3.44 3.96
C ALA A 26 -5.08 -4.28 4.68
N CYS A 27 -4.68 -5.06 5.69
CA CYS A 27 -5.56 -5.92 6.48
C CYS A 27 -6.40 -5.20 7.54
N TRP A 28 -6.05 -3.95 7.88
CA TRP A 28 -6.55 -3.27 9.08
C TRP A 28 -7.13 -1.89 8.81
N ILE A 29 -6.59 -1.18 7.82
CA ILE A 29 -6.94 0.21 7.49
C ILE A 29 -7.43 0.27 6.05
N ASP A 30 -8.42 1.13 5.77
CA ASP A 30 -8.77 1.38 4.39
C ASP A 30 -7.70 2.19 3.67
N LEU A 31 -7.08 1.56 2.67
CA LEU A 31 -6.00 2.16 1.92
C LEU A 31 -6.45 3.41 1.16
N SER A 32 -7.74 3.51 0.81
CA SER A 32 -8.29 4.72 0.17
C SER A 32 -8.18 5.95 1.07
N GLU A 33 -8.23 5.76 2.40
CA GLU A 33 -8.06 6.83 3.38
C GLU A 33 -6.60 7.29 3.46
N LEU A 34 -5.64 6.41 3.14
CA LEU A 34 -4.22 6.73 3.16
C LEU A 34 -3.75 7.35 1.84
N THR A 35 -4.19 6.81 0.70
CA THR A 35 -3.70 7.23 -0.63
C THR A 35 -4.06 8.67 -0.99
N GLN A 36 -5.09 9.26 -0.38
CA GLN A 36 -5.45 10.67 -0.57
C GLN A 36 -4.47 11.66 0.08
N HIS A 37 -3.61 11.19 1.01
CA HIS A 37 -2.73 12.04 1.80
C HIS A 37 -1.26 11.95 1.40
N VAL A 38 -0.89 11.01 0.53
CA VAL A 38 0.52 10.70 0.21
C VAL A 38 0.75 10.69 -1.29
N ASP A 39 1.99 10.98 -1.70
CA ASP A 39 2.42 10.93 -3.10
C ASP A 39 2.83 9.52 -3.51
N PHE A 40 3.33 8.75 -2.55
CA PHE A 40 3.73 7.36 -2.73
C PHE A 40 3.24 6.48 -1.59
N LEU A 41 2.79 5.28 -1.92
CA LEU A 41 2.43 4.27 -0.92
C LEU A 41 2.95 2.89 -1.34
N SER A 42 3.65 2.19 -0.45
CA SER A 42 4.20 0.86 -0.70
C SER A 42 3.39 -0.25 -0.04
N LEU A 43 3.18 -1.37 -0.75
CA LEU A 43 2.57 -2.60 -0.24
C LEU A 43 3.39 -3.84 -0.65
N SER A 44 3.25 -4.92 0.12
CA SER A 44 3.78 -6.24 -0.23
C SER A 44 2.68 -7.29 -0.17
N ALA A 45 2.49 -8.03 -1.27
CA ALA A 45 1.35 -8.93 -1.45
C ALA A 45 1.23 -9.99 -0.36
N HIS A 46 2.35 -10.63 0.01
CA HIS A 46 2.39 -11.69 1.01
C HIS A 46 2.00 -11.26 2.44
N LYS A 47 1.82 -9.97 2.70
CA LYS A 47 1.42 -9.45 4.02
C LYS A 47 -0.11 -9.37 4.17
N PHE A 48 -0.83 -9.55 3.08
CA PHE A 48 -2.30 -9.64 3.04
C PHE A 48 -2.77 -10.90 2.29
N GLY A 49 -1.99 -11.98 2.33
CA GLY A 49 -2.36 -13.28 1.78
C GLY A 49 -2.09 -13.47 0.28
N GLY A 50 -1.42 -12.52 -0.37
CA GLY A 50 -0.98 -12.64 -1.76
C GLY A 50 0.35 -13.41 -1.93
N PRO A 51 0.84 -13.53 -3.18
CA PRO A 51 2.09 -14.23 -3.47
C PRO A 51 3.33 -13.52 -2.89
N LYS A 52 4.35 -14.30 -2.49
CA LYS A 52 5.68 -13.76 -2.17
C LYS A 52 6.37 -13.27 -3.43
N GLY A 53 7.20 -12.24 -3.31
CA GLY A 53 7.95 -11.66 -4.44
C GLY A 53 7.17 -10.61 -5.26
N VAL A 54 5.91 -10.33 -4.92
CA VAL A 54 5.11 -9.29 -5.56
C VAL A 54 4.86 -8.13 -4.60
N GLY A 55 5.05 -6.90 -5.10
CA GLY A 55 4.81 -5.66 -4.36
C GLY A 55 4.07 -4.65 -5.23
N ILE A 56 3.55 -3.60 -4.59
CA ILE A 56 2.82 -2.53 -5.25
C ILE A 56 3.41 -1.19 -4.77
N THR A 57 3.55 -0.24 -5.69
CA THR A 57 3.76 1.17 -5.36
C THR A 57 2.63 1.97 -5.99
N VAL A 58 1.81 2.60 -5.15
CA VAL A 58 0.84 3.60 -5.59
C VAL A 58 1.60 4.91 -5.77
N VAL A 59 1.32 5.61 -6.87
CA VAL A 59 1.94 6.89 -7.20
C VAL A 59 0.80 7.87 -7.51
N SER A 60 0.81 9.03 -6.85
CA SER A 60 -0.18 10.08 -7.08
C SER A 60 -0.09 10.65 -8.51
N ASN A 61 -1.17 11.30 -8.95
CA ASN A 61 -1.20 11.94 -10.26
C ASN A 61 -0.19 13.11 -10.31
N GLY A 62 0.47 13.29 -11.44
CA GLY A 62 1.50 14.33 -11.62
C GLY A 62 2.89 13.93 -11.15
N VAL A 63 3.02 12.86 -10.37
CA VAL A 63 4.33 12.36 -9.90
C VAL A 63 4.90 11.34 -10.89
N THR A 64 6.14 11.58 -11.31
CA THR A 64 6.87 10.73 -12.26
C THR A 64 8.22 10.35 -11.67
N PRO A 65 8.31 9.23 -10.92
CA PRO A 65 9.58 8.81 -10.33
C PRO A 65 10.54 8.34 -11.41
N GLU A 66 11.83 8.58 -11.18
CA GLU A 66 12.88 8.00 -12.03
C GLU A 66 12.95 6.48 -11.80
N PRO A 67 12.96 5.66 -12.87
CA PRO A 67 12.97 4.21 -12.71
C PRO A 67 14.30 3.71 -12.14
N LEU A 68 14.22 3.01 -11.01
CA LEU A 68 15.35 2.24 -10.48
C LEU A 68 15.71 1.07 -11.42
N MET A 69 14.69 0.38 -11.95
CA MET A 69 14.83 -0.66 -12.96
C MET A 69 14.56 -0.06 -14.35
N ARG A 70 15.63 0.20 -15.10
CA ARG A 70 15.59 0.73 -16.47
C ARG A 70 15.49 -0.39 -17.51
N GLY A 71 15.01 -0.07 -18.71
CA GLY A 71 14.80 -1.06 -19.77
C GLY A 71 13.56 -0.79 -20.62
N GLY A 72 12.81 -1.86 -20.96
CA GLY A 72 11.75 -1.87 -21.97
C GLY A 72 10.48 -1.08 -21.66
N GLY A 73 10.45 -0.27 -20.61
CA GLY A 73 9.39 0.71 -20.40
C GLY A 73 8.06 0.15 -19.88
N GLN A 74 8.04 -1.07 -19.32
CA GLN A 74 6.87 -1.59 -18.61
C GLN A 74 6.48 -0.70 -17.42
N GLU A 75 5.28 -0.91 -16.87
CA GLU A 75 4.72 -0.09 -15.78
C GLU A 75 4.77 1.42 -16.10
N ARG A 76 4.37 1.78 -17.33
CA ARG A 76 4.38 3.17 -17.83
C ARG A 76 5.77 3.83 -17.80
N GLY A 77 6.83 3.04 -18.01
CA GLY A 77 8.21 3.50 -17.94
C GLY A 77 8.78 3.64 -16.53
N ARG A 78 7.99 3.34 -15.49
CA ARG A 78 8.39 3.56 -14.09
C ARG A 78 9.14 2.37 -13.50
N ARG A 79 8.94 1.16 -14.04
CA ARG A 79 9.64 -0.05 -13.60
C ARG A 79 9.71 -1.04 -14.76
N SER A 80 10.91 -1.25 -15.29
CA SER A 80 11.13 -2.18 -16.39
C SER A 80 11.14 -3.65 -15.93
N GLY A 81 10.92 -4.54 -16.90
CA GLY A 81 10.84 -5.99 -16.70
C GLY A 81 9.49 -6.52 -17.17
N THR A 82 9.48 -7.71 -17.77
CA THR A 82 8.24 -8.37 -18.20
C THR A 82 7.28 -8.47 -17.02
N ILE A 83 6.01 -8.13 -17.26
CA ILE A 83 4.98 -8.11 -16.22
C ILE A 83 4.72 -9.54 -15.75
N ASP A 84 4.85 -9.76 -14.45
CA ASP A 84 4.43 -11.01 -13.81
C ASP A 84 2.89 -11.01 -13.68
N VAL A 85 2.21 -11.40 -14.76
CA VAL A 85 0.75 -11.38 -14.85
C VAL A 85 0.13 -12.28 -13.77
N ALA A 86 0.70 -13.46 -13.51
CA ALA A 86 0.21 -14.37 -12.49
C ALA A 86 0.32 -13.75 -11.09
N GLY A 87 1.47 -13.13 -10.79
CA GLY A 87 1.69 -12.37 -9.56
C GLY A 87 0.72 -11.22 -9.37
N VAL A 88 0.43 -10.46 -10.43
CA VAL A 88 -0.55 -9.36 -10.42
C VAL A 88 -1.96 -9.87 -10.13
N VAL A 89 -2.41 -10.92 -10.83
CA VAL A 89 -3.76 -11.50 -10.63
C VAL A 89 -3.91 -12.06 -9.21
N GLY A 90 -2.91 -12.80 -8.71
CA GLY A 90 -2.93 -13.33 -7.35
C GLY A 90 -2.96 -12.22 -6.30
N THR A 91 -2.20 -11.14 -6.52
CA THR A 91 -2.19 -9.98 -5.63
C THR A 91 -3.53 -9.23 -5.63
N ALA A 92 -4.12 -8.99 -6.80
CA ALA A 92 -5.42 -8.34 -6.92
C ALA A 92 -6.52 -9.15 -6.21
N THR A 93 -6.49 -10.48 -6.36
CA THR A 93 -7.42 -11.39 -5.70
C THR A 93 -7.29 -11.31 -4.18
N ALA A 94 -6.07 -11.40 -3.66
CA ALA A 94 -5.81 -11.29 -2.22
C ALA A 94 -6.24 -9.93 -1.65
N LEU A 95 -5.99 -8.84 -2.38
CA LEU A 95 -6.40 -7.50 -1.97
C LEU A 95 -7.93 -7.34 -1.94
N HIS A 96 -8.64 -7.91 -2.92
CA HIS A 96 -10.10 -7.90 -2.97
C HIS A 96 -10.72 -8.67 -1.79
N ILE A 97 -10.22 -9.88 -1.51
CA ILE A 97 -10.67 -10.69 -0.38
C ILE A 97 -10.38 -9.96 0.94
N THR A 98 -9.17 -9.44 1.10
CA THR A 98 -8.77 -8.68 2.29
C THR A 98 -9.66 -7.46 2.50
N GLY A 99 -9.93 -6.68 1.45
CA GLY A 99 -10.80 -5.51 1.51
C GLY A 99 -12.23 -5.86 1.92
N SER A 100 -12.81 -6.93 1.36
CA SER A 100 -14.19 -7.33 1.67
C SER A 100 -14.36 -7.89 3.09
N GLN A 101 -13.30 -8.44 3.68
CA GLN A 101 -13.32 -9.03 5.02
C GLN A 101 -12.76 -8.12 6.11
N ARG A 102 -12.17 -6.97 5.74
CA ARG A 102 -11.37 -6.11 6.64
C ARG A 102 -12.07 -5.79 7.95
N THR A 103 -13.31 -5.30 7.90
CA THR A 103 -14.07 -4.88 9.09
C THR A 103 -14.28 -6.06 10.05
N THR A 104 -14.79 -7.17 9.53
CA THR A 104 -15.08 -8.38 10.31
C THR A 104 -13.81 -8.98 10.93
N VAL A 105 -12.72 -9.06 10.13
CA VAL A 105 -11.43 -9.58 10.61
C VAL A 105 -10.82 -8.66 11.65
N SER A 106 -10.85 -7.34 11.43
CA SER A 106 -10.29 -6.36 12.38
C SER A 106 -11.01 -6.41 13.72
N GLN A 107 -12.35 -6.50 13.74
CA GLN A 107 -13.12 -6.67 14.96
C GLN A 107 -12.73 -7.93 15.72
N ARG A 108 -12.73 -9.09 15.03
CA ARG A 108 -12.37 -10.37 15.65
C ARG A 108 -10.94 -10.38 16.20
N VAL A 109 -9.97 -9.87 15.45
CA VAL A 109 -8.57 -9.83 15.88
C VAL A 109 -8.36 -8.84 17.02
N THR A 110 -9.11 -7.73 17.05
CA THR A 110 -9.10 -6.78 18.17
C THR A 110 -9.55 -7.46 19.45
N SER A 111 -10.69 -8.18 19.44
CA SER A 111 -11.16 -8.92 20.62
C SER A 111 -10.14 -9.95 21.12
N LEU A 112 -9.55 -10.74 20.22
CA LEU A 112 -8.52 -11.72 20.59
C LEU A 112 -7.24 -11.07 21.13
N ARG A 113 -6.85 -9.91 20.61
CA ARG A 113 -5.71 -9.15 21.12
C ARG A 113 -6.01 -8.67 22.54
N ASP A 114 -7.19 -8.13 22.78
CA ASP A 114 -7.58 -7.59 24.09
C ASP A 114 -7.65 -8.72 25.13
N GLU A 115 -8.25 -9.87 24.78
CA GLU A 115 -8.22 -11.09 25.62
C GLU A 115 -6.80 -11.56 25.96
N LEU A 116 -5.87 -11.47 25.01
CA LEU A 116 -4.47 -11.84 25.24
C LEU A 116 -3.73 -10.85 26.14
N LEU A 117 -4.08 -9.56 26.08
CA LEU A 117 -3.44 -8.51 26.88
C LEU A 117 -3.96 -8.48 28.32
N ASP A 118 -5.21 -8.88 28.54
CA ASP A 118 -5.86 -8.94 29.85
C ASP A 118 -5.56 -10.25 30.63
N ALA A 119 -4.91 -11.22 29.99
CA ALA A 119 -4.47 -12.51 30.55
C ALA A 119 -3.08 -12.45 31.19
#